data_AF-A0A356W2L6-F1
#
_entry.id   AF-A0A356W2L6-F1
#
_cell.length_a   1.000
_cell.length_b   1.000
_cell.length_c   1.000
_cell.angle_alpha   90.00
_cell.angle_beta   90.00
_cell.angle_gamma   90.00
#
_symmetry.space_group_name_H-M   'P 1'
#
loop_
_entity.id
_entity.type
_entity.pdbx_description
1 polymer ?
#
loop_
_entity_poly.entity_id
_entity_poly.type
_entity_poly.pdbx_seq_one_letter_code
_entity_poly.pdbx_strand_id
1 'polypeptide(L)'
;IAFIRGVGQQDPLWGFEPGVGLYVDDVYIARPQGAILDIFDIERIEVLRGPQGTLYGRNTIGGAIKYVTAKMEDEPDLKAKVNFGSYGQMDAILSGSVPLSDTFTVGGAVASYQRDGYGENLFTGADHYDKDVLAYRLSAEWAPTDSLFFRLAYDKSEDDSNAKHGHRLIPSGDGTLPVTDNVYDTRAGIGDDNSVETEGFSLTGQWDVNNEFTLKSITAFREGSTVTPIDFDALPNPDFDVPAFYSDEQFSQEFQLLYNGDRLSGVAGVYYLDGTADGAFDLLLSALGVTVYQAGVQDKENFSLYGDFTYDLTDQWSVSLGGRFTKDETTADVTRELWLGLGSASFDPTNSTSIFLATQTGYTGLNREDEEFTPRISVSYQPTDD
;
A
#
# COMPACT_ATOMS: atom_id res chain seq x y z
N ILE A 1 3.30 -3.22 -7.18
CA ILE A 1 1.88 -3.42 -7.56
C ILE A 1 1.61 -4.91 -7.76
N ALA A 2 0.52 -5.45 -7.20
CA ALA A 2 0.15 -6.86 -7.33
C ALA A 2 -0.98 -7.08 -8.34
N PHE A 3 -0.87 -8.15 -9.13
CA PHE A 3 -1.95 -8.65 -10.00
C PHE A 3 -2.25 -10.10 -9.66
N ILE A 4 -3.52 -10.43 -9.44
CA ILE A 4 -3.98 -11.80 -9.26
C ILE A 4 -5.10 -12.05 -10.26
N ARG A 5 -4.93 -13.11 -11.08
CA ARG A 5 -5.85 -13.45 -12.19
C ARG A 5 -6.10 -12.29 -13.17
N GLY A 6 -5.09 -11.43 -13.38
CA GLY A 6 -5.18 -10.29 -14.30
C GLY A 6 -5.92 -9.06 -13.75
N VAL A 7 -6.30 -9.07 -12.47
CA VAL A 7 -6.91 -7.94 -11.77
C VAL A 7 -5.89 -7.34 -10.81
N GLY A 8 -5.72 -6.01 -10.81
CA GLY A 8 -4.74 -5.27 -10.01
C GLY A 8 -4.90 -3.76 -10.19
N GLN A 9 -3.98 -2.98 -9.61
CA GLN A 9 -3.92 -1.52 -9.79
C GLN A 9 -3.11 -1.17 -11.04
N GLN A 10 -3.54 -0.19 -11.82
CA GLN A 10 -2.75 0.30 -12.97
C GLN A 10 -2.27 1.74 -12.80
N ASP A 11 -2.99 2.53 -12.01
CA ASP A 11 -2.73 3.94 -11.79
C ASP A 11 -2.46 4.19 -10.29
N PRO A 12 -1.29 4.74 -9.91
CA PRO A 12 -0.96 5.02 -8.51
C PRO A 12 -1.58 6.31 -7.96
N LEU A 13 -2.34 7.08 -8.77
CA LEU A 13 -2.95 8.34 -8.33
C LEU A 13 -3.85 8.16 -7.09
N TRP A 14 -3.93 9.21 -6.27
CA TRP A 14 -4.55 9.23 -4.94
C TRP A 14 -6.06 8.97 -4.89
N GLY A 15 -6.74 8.78 -6.03
CA GLY A 15 -8.14 8.35 -6.12
C GLY A 15 -8.36 6.89 -6.60
N PHE A 16 -7.31 6.12 -6.86
CA PHE A 16 -7.41 4.74 -7.34
C PHE A 16 -7.26 3.72 -6.23
N GLU A 17 -8.07 2.68 -6.24
CA GLU A 17 -7.99 1.61 -5.26
C GLU A 17 -7.41 0.34 -5.87
N PRO A 18 -6.52 -0.39 -5.15
CA PRO A 18 -5.92 -1.59 -5.69
C PRO A 18 -6.96 -2.71 -5.88
N GLY A 19 -6.85 -3.47 -6.98
CA GLY A 19 -7.71 -4.63 -7.21
C GLY A 19 -7.35 -5.88 -6.38
N VAL A 20 -6.22 -5.83 -5.65
CA VAL A 20 -5.71 -6.88 -4.77
C VAL A 20 -5.39 -6.24 -3.43
N GLY A 21 -6.04 -6.70 -2.36
CA GLY A 21 -5.84 -6.16 -1.02
C GLY A 21 -4.53 -6.66 -0.39
N LEU A 22 -3.78 -5.77 0.22
CA LEU A 22 -2.58 -6.09 0.98
C LEU A 22 -2.88 -5.93 2.48
N TYR A 23 -2.51 -6.92 3.28
CA TYR A 23 -2.71 -6.89 4.73
C TYR A 23 -1.42 -7.24 5.46
N VAL A 24 -1.12 -6.52 6.54
CA VAL A 24 -0.07 -6.87 7.49
C VAL A 24 -0.70 -7.02 8.87
N ASP A 25 -0.65 -8.23 9.45
CA ASP A 25 -1.33 -8.55 10.72
C ASP A 25 -2.81 -8.12 10.74
N ASP A 26 -3.53 -8.40 9.64
CA ASP A 26 -4.94 -8.01 9.41
C ASP A 26 -5.19 -6.50 9.19
N VAL A 27 -4.17 -5.65 9.26
CA VAL A 27 -4.28 -4.24 8.90
C VAL A 27 -4.22 -4.07 7.38
N TYR A 28 -5.27 -3.51 6.80
CA TYR A 28 -5.32 -3.18 5.37
C TYR A 28 -4.35 -2.04 5.02
N ILE A 29 -3.53 -2.28 3.98
CA ILE A 29 -2.60 -1.30 3.40
C ILE A 29 -3.22 -0.78 2.11
N ALA A 30 -3.82 0.41 2.15
CA ALA A 30 -4.47 1.01 0.98
C ALA A 30 -3.50 1.44 -0.12
N ARG A 31 -2.29 1.82 0.28
CA ARG A 31 -1.23 2.37 -0.56
C ARG A 31 0.05 1.60 -0.29
N PRO A 32 0.33 0.52 -1.03
CA PRO A 32 1.51 -0.31 -0.79
C PRO A 32 2.79 0.29 -1.38
N GLN A 33 2.75 1.51 -1.94
CA GLN A 33 3.96 2.26 -2.28
C GLN A 33 4.83 2.39 -1.02
N GLY A 34 6.15 2.19 -1.13
CA GLY A 34 7.05 2.30 0.04
C GLY A 34 6.96 1.18 1.08
N ALA A 35 5.97 0.27 1.03
CA ALA A 35 5.85 -0.80 2.01
C ALA A 35 7.02 -1.80 1.93
N ILE A 36 7.96 -1.73 2.88
CA ILE A 36 9.12 -2.63 2.97
C ILE A 36 8.75 -3.81 3.86
N LEU A 37 8.37 -4.91 3.23
CA LEU A 37 7.86 -6.10 3.92
C LEU A 37 8.95 -6.89 4.67
N ASP A 38 10.22 -6.64 4.35
CA ASP A 38 11.37 -7.35 4.91
C ASP A 38 11.70 -6.96 6.37
N ILE A 39 11.18 -5.82 6.88
CA ILE A 39 11.35 -5.42 8.30
C ILE A 39 10.39 -6.14 9.24
N PHE A 40 9.36 -6.75 8.67
CA PHE A 40 8.40 -7.54 9.41
C PHE A 40 9.00 -8.95 9.52
N ASP A 41 9.19 -9.47 10.73
CA ASP A 41 9.62 -10.87 10.89
C ASP A 41 8.47 -11.77 10.44
N ILE A 42 8.40 -12.06 9.14
CA ILE A 42 7.27 -12.75 8.51
C ILE A 42 7.32 -14.24 8.86
N GLU A 43 6.29 -14.72 9.55
CA GLU A 43 6.07 -16.15 9.79
C GLU A 43 5.55 -16.83 8.51
N ARG A 44 4.59 -16.19 7.84
CA ARG A 44 4.00 -16.70 6.61
C ARG A 44 3.35 -15.61 5.76
N ILE A 45 3.22 -15.91 4.47
CA ILE A 45 2.48 -15.12 3.50
C ILE A 45 1.31 -15.95 2.98
N GLU A 46 0.09 -15.46 3.16
CA GLU A 46 -1.14 -16.10 2.70
C GLU A 46 -1.62 -15.41 1.41
N VAL A 47 -1.81 -16.18 0.33
CA VAL A 47 -2.28 -15.66 -0.96
C VAL A 47 -3.65 -16.24 -1.29
N LEU A 48 -4.69 -15.42 -1.15
CA LEU A 48 -6.06 -15.79 -1.47
C LEU A 48 -6.36 -15.39 -2.92
N ARG A 49 -6.56 -16.40 -3.78
CA ARG A 49 -6.76 -16.19 -5.23
C ARG A 49 -8.23 -16.09 -5.58
N GLY A 50 -8.60 -15.04 -6.32
CA GLY A 50 -9.97 -14.76 -6.72
C GLY A 50 -10.72 -13.93 -5.67
N PRO A 51 -11.95 -13.48 -5.97
CA PRO A 51 -12.67 -12.51 -5.15
C PRO A 51 -12.77 -12.92 -3.67
N GLN A 52 -12.36 -12.03 -2.77
CA GLN A 52 -12.40 -12.23 -1.31
C GLN A 52 -13.30 -11.21 -0.57
N GLY A 53 -14.30 -10.65 -1.28
CA GLY A 53 -15.12 -9.57 -0.76
C GLY A 53 -15.86 -9.85 0.54
N THR A 54 -16.18 -11.12 0.84
CA THR A 54 -16.90 -11.49 2.08
C THR A 54 -16.04 -11.32 3.33
N LEU A 55 -14.79 -11.83 3.32
CA LEU A 55 -13.92 -11.83 4.50
C LEU A 55 -13.04 -10.58 4.57
N TYR A 56 -12.49 -10.16 3.43
CA TYR A 56 -11.48 -9.10 3.39
C TYR A 56 -12.06 -7.76 2.90
N GLY A 57 -13.31 -7.75 2.44
CA GLY A 57 -14.01 -6.51 2.07
C GLY A 57 -13.55 -5.93 0.75
N ARG A 58 -13.60 -4.59 0.64
CA ARG A 58 -13.25 -3.84 -0.57
C ARG A 58 -11.87 -4.21 -1.10
N ASN A 59 -11.64 -3.91 -2.39
CA ASN A 59 -10.31 -4.01 -3.01
C ASN A 59 -9.71 -5.42 -3.09
N THR A 60 -10.55 -6.44 -2.98
CA THR A 60 -10.12 -7.84 -3.08
C THR A 60 -10.76 -8.60 -4.24
N ILE A 61 -11.04 -7.90 -5.35
CA ILE A 61 -11.67 -8.49 -6.55
C ILE A 61 -10.73 -9.54 -7.18
N GLY A 62 -9.44 -9.22 -7.30
CA GLY A 62 -8.41 -10.16 -7.77
C GLY A 62 -8.02 -11.18 -6.69
N GLY A 63 -8.08 -10.76 -5.43
CA GLY A 63 -7.70 -11.56 -4.27
C GLY A 63 -7.14 -10.71 -3.14
N ALA A 64 -6.46 -11.36 -2.21
CA ALA A 64 -5.77 -10.70 -1.09
C ALA A 64 -4.43 -11.37 -0.82
N ILE A 65 -3.47 -10.59 -0.33
CA ILE A 65 -2.17 -11.05 0.15
C ILE A 65 -2.03 -10.60 1.60
N LYS A 66 -1.85 -11.56 2.51
CA LYS A 66 -1.70 -11.29 3.94
C LYS A 66 -0.32 -11.70 4.42
N TYR A 67 0.36 -10.76 5.06
CA TYR A 67 1.63 -10.92 5.73
C TYR A 67 1.35 -11.10 7.21
N VAL A 68 1.76 -12.22 7.78
CA VAL A 68 1.58 -12.52 9.20
C VAL A 68 2.93 -12.50 9.86
N THR A 69 3.09 -11.61 10.83
CA THR A 69 4.35 -11.50 11.58
C THR A 69 4.39 -12.53 12.70
N ALA A 70 5.57 -13.13 12.89
CA ALA A 70 5.83 -14.09 13.95
C ALA A 70 5.56 -13.47 15.32
N LYS A 71 5.11 -14.29 16.28
CA LYS A 71 5.12 -13.91 17.70
C LYS A 71 6.55 -13.84 18.18
N MET A 72 6.83 -12.90 19.10
CA MET A 72 8.15 -12.82 19.70
C MET A 72 8.35 -14.03 20.62
N GLU A 73 9.57 -14.55 20.65
CA GLU A 73 9.91 -15.71 21.48
C GLU A 73 10.10 -15.28 22.95
N ASP A 74 9.97 -16.24 23.87
CA ASP A 74 10.18 -16.04 25.31
C ASP A 74 11.68 -16.03 25.69
N GLU A 75 12.58 -16.00 24.70
CA GLU A 75 14.02 -15.93 24.87
C GLU A 75 14.58 -14.75 24.05
N PRO A 76 15.62 -14.06 24.51
CA PRO A 76 16.23 -12.98 23.73
C PRO A 76 16.76 -13.50 22.38
N ASP A 77 16.41 -12.81 21.30
CA ASP A 77 16.87 -13.13 19.96
C ASP A 77 17.54 -11.92 19.30
N LEU A 78 18.50 -12.20 18.42
CA LEU A 78 19.14 -11.20 17.57
C LEU A 78 19.50 -11.83 16.24
N LYS A 79 18.95 -11.28 15.17
CA LYS A 79 19.19 -11.67 13.79
C LYS A 79 19.85 -10.51 13.06
N ALA A 80 20.97 -10.77 12.38
CA ALA A 80 21.63 -9.82 11.51
C ALA A 80 21.82 -10.45 10.13
N LYS A 81 21.43 -9.72 9.09
CA LYS A 81 21.59 -10.12 7.69
C LYS A 81 22.27 -8.98 6.95
N VAL A 82 23.32 -9.31 6.21
CA VAL A 82 24.01 -8.37 5.32
C VAL A 82 24.13 -9.02 3.96
N ASN A 83 23.67 -8.34 2.91
CA ASN A 83 23.80 -8.80 1.53
C ASN A 83 24.71 -7.85 0.76
N PHE A 84 25.61 -8.42 -0.03
CA PHE A 84 26.42 -7.68 -0.99
C PHE A 84 26.09 -8.17 -2.40
N GLY A 85 26.03 -7.25 -3.36
CA GLY A 85 25.63 -7.57 -4.73
C GLY A 85 26.33 -6.72 -5.79
N SER A 86 25.90 -6.89 -7.04
CA SER A 86 26.28 -6.03 -8.16
C SER A 86 25.82 -4.58 -7.94
N TYR A 87 26.41 -3.62 -8.66
CA TYR A 87 26.07 -2.19 -8.58
C TYR A 87 26.21 -1.61 -7.17
N GLY A 88 27.32 -1.93 -6.51
CA GLY A 88 27.59 -1.41 -5.16
C GLY A 88 26.61 -1.89 -4.07
N GLN A 89 25.70 -2.83 -4.36
CA GLN A 89 24.62 -3.19 -3.45
C GLN A 89 25.13 -3.57 -2.06
N MET A 90 24.58 -2.94 -1.04
CA MET A 90 24.73 -3.27 0.36
C MET A 90 23.39 -3.16 1.06
N ASP A 91 22.81 -4.31 1.41
CA ASP A 91 21.62 -4.36 2.26
C ASP A 91 22.03 -4.79 3.66
N ALA A 92 21.52 -4.12 4.69
CA ALA A 92 21.74 -4.48 6.07
C ALA A 92 20.40 -4.53 6.81
N ILE A 93 20.09 -5.66 7.44
CA ILE A 93 18.90 -5.86 8.25
C ILE A 93 19.35 -6.34 9.61
N LEU A 94 18.88 -5.66 10.66
CA LEU A 94 19.10 -6.04 12.05
C LEU A 94 17.73 -6.12 12.72
N SER A 95 17.41 -7.27 13.30
CA SER A 95 16.18 -7.46 14.07
C SER A 95 16.44 -8.27 15.32
N GLY A 96 15.55 -8.15 16.29
CA GLY A 96 15.61 -8.95 17.50
C GLY A 96 14.56 -8.54 18.51
N SER A 97 14.40 -9.37 19.53
CA SER A 97 13.47 -9.18 20.63
C SER A 97 14.09 -9.58 21.96
N VAL A 98 13.53 -9.04 23.03
CA VAL A 98 13.94 -9.33 24.40
C VAL A 98 12.72 -9.39 25.32
N PRO A 99 12.51 -10.51 26.04
CA PRO A 99 11.51 -10.58 27.08
C PRO A 99 11.95 -9.70 28.26
N LEU A 100 11.10 -8.74 28.66
CA LEU A 100 11.33 -7.88 29.83
C LEU A 100 10.69 -8.46 31.09
N SER A 101 9.74 -9.37 30.94
CA SER A 101 9.13 -10.20 31.99
C SER A 101 8.59 -11.49 31.39
N ASP A 102 8.06 -12.38 32.23
CA ASP A 102 7.38 -13.61 31.80
C ASP A 102 6.11 -13.36 30.95
N THR A 103 5.65 -12.11 30.83
CA THR A 103 4.42 -11.75 30.12
C THR A 103 4.59 -10.61 29.13
N PHE A 104 5.77 -9.99 29.05
CA PHE A 104 5.98 -8.79 28.24
C PHE A 104 7.30 -8.85 27.48
N THR A 105 7.22 -8.73 26.16
CA THR A 105 8.36 -8.83 25.23
C THR A 105 8.37 -7.61 24.33
N VAL A 106 9.56 -7.06 24.08
CA VAL A 106 9.75 -5.95 23.14
C VAL A 106 10.71 -6.37 22.05
N GLY A 107 10.50 -5.87 20.85
CA GLY A 107 11.35 -6.17 19.71
C GLY A 107 11.37 -5.03 18.71
N GLY A 108 12.29 -5.14 17.77
CA GLY A 108 12.38 -4.20 16.68
C GLY A 108 13.23 -4.71 15.54
N ALA A 109 13.14 -3.99 14.43
CA ALA A 109 13.94 -4.21 13.24
C ALA A 109 14.36 -2.88 12.65
N VAL A 110 15.54 -2.84 12.03
CA VAL A 110 15.98 -1.77 11.14
C VAL A 110 16.54 -2.42 9.88
N ALA A 111 16.20 -1.87 8.72
CA ALA A 111 16.70 -2.29 7.44
C ALA A 111 17.16 -1.08 6.63
N SER A 112 18.34 -1.19 6.02
CA SER A 112 18.84 -0.25 5.02
C SER A 112 19.13 -1.03 3.74
N TYR A 113 18.66 -0.51 2.62
CA TYR A 113 18.95 -1.05 1.29
C TYR A 113 19.59 0.04 0.46
N GLN A 114 20.85 -0.16 0.10
CA GLN A 114 21.62 0.76 -0.72
C GLN A 114 22.09 0.05 -1.98
N ARG A 115 21.94 0.68 -3.14
CA ARG A 115 22.47 0.19 -4.41
C ARG A 115 22.59 1.32 -5.42
N ASP A 116 23.70 1.34 -6.15
CA ASP A 116 23.89 2.22 -7.29
C ASP A 116 22.88 1.92 -8.42
N GLY A 117 22.75 2.86 -9.35
CA GLY A 117 21.87 2.75 -10.51
C GLY A 117 22.20 1.57 -11.43
N TYR A 118 21.19 0.99 -12.07
CA TYR A 118 21.39 0.06 -13.19
C TYR A 118 21.73 0.78 -14.51
N GLY A 119 21.42 2.07 -14.57
CA GLY A 119 21.77 2.98 -15.64
C GLY A 119 21.94 4.38 -15.08
N GLU A 120 22.03 5.35 -15.98
CA GLU A 120 22.23 6.76 -15.63
C GLU A 120 21.17 7.64 -16.31
N ASN A 121 20.83 8.74 -15.67
CA ASN A 121 20.22 9.85 -16.38
C ASN A 121 21.32 10.60 -17.15
N LEU A 122 21.38 10.41 -18.46
CA LEU A 122 22.42 10.99 -19.32
C LEU A 122 22.30 12.53 -19.45
N PHE A 123 21.20 13.12 -18.97
CA PHE A 123 21.00 14.56 -18.95
C PHE A 123 21.56 15.21 -17.68
N THR A 124 21.34 14.60 -16.51
CA THR A 124 21.75 15.14 -15.20
C THR A 124 23.04 14.52 -14.66
N GLY A 125 23.35 13.29 -15.07
CA GLY A 125 24.45 12.46 -14.58
C GLY A 125 24.14 11.69 -13.30
N ALA A 126 22.89 11.73 -12.82
CA ALA A 126 22.46 10.96 -11.66
C ALA A 126 22.30 9.46 -11.99
N ASP A 127 22.43 8.62 -10.97
CA ASP A 127 22.10 7.21 -11.08
C ASP A 127 20.60 7.04 -11.35
N HIS A 128 20.25 6.08 -12.20
CA HIS A 128 18.87 5.74 -12.50
C HIS A 128 18.61 4.28 -12.14
N TYR A 129 17.43 4.00 -11.55
CA TYR A 129 17.11 2.71 -10.93
C TYR A 129 18.04 2.34 -9.76
N ASP A 130 18.55 3.33 -9.05
CA ASP A 130 19.24 3.14 -7.78
C ASP A 130 18.27 2.67 -6.69
N LYS A 131 18.81 2.51 -5.49
CA LYS A 131 18.04 2.23 -4.29
C LYS A 131 18.68 2.93 -3.10
N ASP A 132 17.92 3.79 -2.44
CA ASP A 132 18.24 4.34 -1.12
C ASP A 132 17.00 4.26 -0.24
N VAL A 133 16.98 3.28 0.65
CA VAL A 133 15.80 2.93 1.43
C VAL A 133 16.19 2.64 2.87
N LEU A 134 15.49 3.28 3.81
CA LEU A 134 15.59 3.04 5.23
C LEU A 134 14.21 2.65 5.78
N ALA A 135 14.17 1.61 6.60
CA ALA A 135 12.97 1.27 7.34
C ALA A 135 13.27 0.77 8.73
N TYR A 136 12.31 0.96 9.62
CA TYR A 136 12.39 0.46 10.97
C TYR A 136 11.01 0.07 11.49
N ARG A 137 11.01 -0.86 12.44
CA ARG A 137 9.83 -1.37 13.12
C ARG A 137 10.12 -1.51 14.60
N LEU A 138 9.16 -1.10 15.42
CA LEU A 138 9.13 -1.34 16.86
C LEU A 138 7.89 -2.16 17.17
N SER A 139 8.00 -3.08 18.10
CA SER A 139 6.88 -3.92 18.51
C SER A 139 6.97 -4.27 19.99
N ALA A 140 5.81 -4.39 20.62
CA ALA A 140 5.69 -4.86 22.00
C ALA A 140 4.53 -5.84 22.10
N GLU A 141 4.76 -6.96 22.78
CA GLU A 141 3.78 -8.00 23.02
C GLU A 141 3.54 -8.15 24.52
N TRP A 142 2.28 -8.24 24.90
CA TRP A 142 1.85 -8.40 26.27
C TRP A 142 0.83 -9.53 26.39
N ALA A 143 1.19 -10.59 27.11
CA ALA A 143 0.34 -11.73 27.42
C ALA A 143 0.11 -11.82 28.93
N PRO A 144 -0.79 -10.99 29.53
CA PRO A 144 -0.98 -10.95 30.98
C PRO A 144 -1.51 -12.26 31.57
N THR A 145 -2.17 -13.08 30.75
CA THR A 145 -2.67 -14.43 31.06
C THR A 145 -2.54 -15.31 29.82
N ASP A 146 -2.65 -16.63 29.97
CA ASP A 146 -2.61 -17.57 28.83
C ASP A 146 -3.73 -17.36 27.79
N SER A 147 -4.78 -16.63 28.18
CA SER A 147 -5.96 -16.35 27.35
C SER A 147 -5.99 -14.94 26.75
N LEU A 148 -5.08 -14.05 27.14
CA LEU A 148 -5.07 -12.66 26.69
C LEU A 148 -3.75 -12.34 26.02
N PHE A 149 -3.81 -11.75 24.83
CA PHE A 149 -2.64 -11.33 24.08
C PHE A 149 -2.87 -9.95 23.47
N PHE A 150 -1.89 -9.06 23.62
CA PHE A 150 -1.87 -7.75 23.00
C PHE A 150 -0.58 -7.58 22.22
N ARG A 151 -0.66 -7.00 21.03
CA ARG A 151 0.50 -6.59 20.22
C ARG A 151 0.33 -5.13 19.84
N LEU A 152 1.33 -4.33 20.18
CA LEU A 152 1.51 -2.97 19.71
C LEU A 152 2.63 -2.97 18.67
N ALA A 153 2.44 -2.31 17.54
CA ALA A 153 3.50 -2.14 16.56
C ALA A 153 3.48 -0.75 15.92
N TYR A 154 4.68 -0.24 15.64
CA TYR A 154 4.94 0.95 14.85
C TYR A 154 5.95 0.60 13.75
N ASP A 155 5.71 1.04 12.53
CA ASP A 155 6.62 0.92 11.41
C ASP A 155 6.71 2.22 10.62
N LYS A 156 7.90 2.52 10.09
CA LYS A 156 8.15 3.61 9.14
C LYS A 156 9.14 3.18 8.08
N SER A 157 8.93 3.66 6.86
CA SER A 157 9.85 3.56 5.72
C SER A 157 10.06 4.91 5.07
N GLU A 158 11.29 5.15 4.62
CA GLU A 158 11.69 6.29 3.79
C GLU A 158 12.43 5.70 2.56
N ASP A 159 11.97 6.03 1.35
CA ASP A 159 12.59 5.66 0.08
C ASP A 159 12.92 6.94 -0.69
N ASP A 160 14.20 7.32 -0.65
CA ASP A 160 14.78 8.47 -1.32
C ASP A 160 15.57 8.05 -2.57
N SER A 161 15.29 6.85 -3.11
CA SER A 161 15.87 6.43 -4.39
C SER A 161 15.49 7.44 -5.49
N ASN A 162 16.38 7.67 -6.44
CA ASN A 162 16.08 8.56 -7.56
C ASN A 162 14.83 8.08 -8.34
N ALA A 163 14.11 9.05 -8.89
CA ALA A 163 12.93 8.86 -9.69
C ALA A 163 13.18 7.89 -10.84
N LYS A 164 12.24 6.96 -11.02
CA LYS A 164 12.29 5.97 -12.10
C LYS A 164 11.55 6.52 -13.31
N HIS A 165 12.30 7.14 -14.20
CA HIS A 165 11.82 7.67 -15.46
C HIS A 165 11.58 6.57 -16.50
N GLY A 166 10.78 6.89 -17.52
CA GLY A 166 10.48 5.97 -18.60
C GLY A 166 11.70 5.58 -19.45
N HIS A 167 11.54 4.51 -20.22
CA HIS A 167 12.44 4.18 -21.33
C HIS A 167 11.67 4.25 -22.65
N ARG A 168 12.20 5.03 -23.61
CA ARG A 168 11.58 5.16 -24.93
C ARG A 168 11.87 3.95 -25.80
N LEU A 169 10.85 3.48 -26.54
CA LEU A 169 11.01 2.43 -27.55
C LEU A 169 11.22 2.97 -28.98
N ILE A 170 11.14 4.29 -29.15
CA ILE A 170 11.33 4.98 -30.42
C ILE A 170 12.18 6.25 -30.23
N PRO A 171 12.87 6.72 -31.28
CA PRO A 171 13.59 7.99 -31.24
C PRO A 171 12.68 9.17 -30.84
N SER A 172 13.29 10.31 -30.50
CA SER A 172 12.54 11.55 -30.29
C SER A 172 11.71 11.92 -31.52
N GLY A 173 10.63 12.68 -31.33
CA GLY A 173 9.69 13.02 -32.41
C GLY A 173 10.35 13.78 -33.58
N ASP A 174 11.41 14.53 -33.31
CA ASP A 174 12.23 15.24 -34.30
C ASP A 174 13.37 14.37 -34.89
N GLY A 175 13.56 13.15 -34.37
CA GLY A 175 14.59 12.20 -34.80
C GLY A 175 16.02 12.55 -34.37
N THR A 176 16.23 13.55 -33.52
CA THR A 176 17.58 14.01 -33.12
C THR A 176 18.18 13.17 -32.00
N LEU A 177 17.36 12.57 -31.14
CA LEU A 177 17.78 11.73 -30.03
C LEU A 177 17.41 10.27 -30.32
N PRO A 178 18.41 9.37 -30.46
CA PRO A 178 18.15 7.95 -30.63
C PRO A 178 17.67 7.33 -29.32
N VAL A 179 17.06 6.14 -29.43
CA VAL A 179 16.79 5.27 -28.29
C VAL A 179 18.10 4.98 -27.55
N THR A 180 18.09 4.99 -26.22
CA THR A 180 19.27 4.66 -25.41
C THR A 180 19.66 3.19 -25.60
N ASP A 181 20.96 2.90 -25.61
CA ASP A 181 21.46 1.53 -25.78
C ASP A 181 21.15 0.67 -24.54
N ASN A 182 21.18 1.28 -23.35
CA ASN A 182 20.79 0.65 -22.09
C ASN A 182 19.33 1.00 -21.76
N VAL A 183 18.53 -0.03 -21.45
CA VAL A 183 17.12 0.12 -21.07
C VAL A 183 16.92 0.84 -19.73
N TYR A 184 17.98 0.89 -18.92
CA TYR A 184 17.99 1.63 -17.65
C TYR A 184 18.50 3.06 -17.79
N ASP A 185 18.97 3.49 -18.97
CA ASP A 185 19.37 4.88 -19.16
C ASP A 185 18.17 5.74 -19.58
N THR A 186 18.11 6.94 -19.04
CA THR A 186 17.12 7.96 -19.38
C THR A 186 17.80 9.27 -19.80
N ARG A 187 17.05 10.23 -20.34
CA ARG A 187 17.48 11.61 -20.54
C ARG A 187 16.52 12.61 -19.93
N ALA A 188 15.77 12.17 -18.91
CA ALA A 188 14.68 12.91 -18.32
C ALA A 188 15.13 14.29 -17.82
N GLY A 189 14.36 15.32 -18.19
CA GLY A 189 14.67 16.72 -17.91
C GLY A 189 14.13 17.22 -16.57
N ILE A 190 13.15 16.51 -16.01
CA ILE A 190 12.35 16.93 -14.85
C ILE A 190 13.12 16.93 -13.51
N GLY A 191 14.29 16.27 -13.48
CA GLY A 191 15.07 16.02 -12.26
C GLY A 191 14.95 14.58 -11.78
N ASP A 192 15.74 14.23 -10.77
CA ASP A 192 15.89 12.84 -10.30
C ASP A 192 15.43 12.65 -8.86
N ASP A 193 15.26 13.73 -8.08
CA ASP A 193 14.89 13.64 -6.67
C ASP A 193 13.47 13.07 -6.51
N ASN A 194 13.31 12.07 -5.64
CA ASN A 194 12.04 11.45 -5.31
C ASN A 194 12.06 11.08 -3.82
N SER A 195 10.91 11.12 -3.16
CA SER A 195 10.78 10.68 -1.78
C SER A 195 9.43 10.02 -1.55
N VAL A 196 9.43 8.82 -0.97
CA VAL A 196 8.24 8.09 -0.55
C VAL A 196 8.38 7.74 0.92
N GLU A 197 7.51 8.29 1.75
CA GLU A 197 7.43 7.98 3.17
C GLU A 197 6.14 7.23 3.47
N THR A 198 6.22 6.16 4.27
CA THR A 198 5.04 5.52 4.86
C THR A 198 5.27 5.26 6.32
N GLU A 199 4.23 5.45 7.14
CA GLU A 199 4.24 5.08 8.54
C GLU A 199 2.94 4.45 9.00
N GLY A 200 3.04 3.68 10.07
CA GLY A 200 1.90 2.93 10.56
C GLY A 200 1.99 2.56 12.02
N PHE A 201 0.85 2.66 12.69
CA PHE A 201 0.64 2.20 14.05
C PHE A 201 -0.46 1.14 14.07
N SER A 202 -0.28 0.08 14.85
CA SER A 202 -1.33 -0.92 15.07
C SER A 202 -1.34 -1.45 16.50
N LEU A 203 -2.55 -1.70 16.98
CA LEU A 203 -2.83 -2.38 18.24
C LEU A 203 -3.77 -3.55 17.96
N THR A 204 -3.30 -4.75 18.22
CA THR A 204 -4.10 -5.97 18.21
C THR A 204 -4.32 -6.45 19.63
N GLY A 205 -5.56 -6.70 20.02
CA GLY A 205 -5.93 -7.42 21.24
C GLY A 205 -6.67 -8.71 20.89
N GLN A 206 -6.28 -9.83 21.49
CA GLN A 206 -6.92 -11.13 21.37
C GLN A 206 -7.29 -11.66 22.75
N TRP A 207 -8.49 -12.21 22.85
CA TRP A 207 -8.98 -12.89 24.04
C TRP A 207 -9.58 -14.26 23.67
N ASP A 208 -8.92 -15.32 24.12
CA ASP A 208 -9.43 -16.68 24.06
C ASP A 208 -10.39 -16.88 25.24
N VAL A 209 -11.68 -16.66 24.97
CA VAL A 209 -12.75 -16.73 25.99
C VAL A 209 -12.87 -18.15 26.54
N ASN A 210 -12.71 -19.13 25.65
CA ASN A 210 -12.64 -20.57 25.94
C ASN A 210 -12.09 -21.30 24.69
N ASN A 211 -12.14 -22.64 24.69
CA ASN A 211 -11.61 -23.46 23.60
C ASN A 211 -12.33 -23.28 22.25
N GLU A 212 -13.55 -22.74 22.24
CA GLU A 212 -14.36 -22.57 21.03
C GLU A 212 -14.43 -21.12 20.56
N PHE A 213 -14.26 -20.14 21.45
CA PHE A 213 -14.50 -18.73 21.17
C PHE A 213 -13.27 -17.86 21.41
N THR A 214 -12.87 -17.13 20.38
CA THR A 214 -11.83 -16.09 20.44
C THR A 214 -12.41 -14.77 19.98
N LEU A 215 -12.12 -13.69 20.72
CA LEU A 215 -12.43 -12.32 20.36
C LEU A 215 -11.15 -11.60 19.95
N LYS A 216 -11.20 -10.83 18.87
CA LYS A 216 -10.07 -10.00 18.40
C LYS A 216 -10.53 -8.57 18.16
N SER A 217 -9.68 -7.62 18.51
CA SER A 217 -9.81 -6.19 18.19
C SER A 217 -8.53 -5.76 17.51
N ILE A 218 -8.65 -5.10 16.35
CA ILE A 218 -7.52 -4.56 15.60
C ILE A 218 -7.79 -3.08 15.37
N THR A 219 -6.93 -2.23 15.90
CA THR A 219 -6.94 -0.78 15.68
C THR A 219 -5.69 -0.42 14.88
N ALA A 220 -5.81 0.39 13.84
CA ALA A 220 -4.65 0.85 13.09
C ALA A 220 -4.81 2.27 12.56
N PHE A 221 -3.67 2.96 12.48
CA PHE A 221 -3.50 4.24 11.80
C PHE A 221 -2.37 4.09 10.79
N ARG A 222 -2.53 4.62 9.58
CA ARG A 222 -1.49 4.65 8.54
C ARG A 222 -1.45 6.04 7.92
N GLU A 223 -0.26 6.49 7.58
CA GLU A 223 -0.01 7.73 6.86
C GLU A 223 1.04 7.50 5.77
N GLY A 224 0.89 8.21 4.67
CA GLY A 224 1.78 8.17 3.52
C GLY A 224 1.98 9.56 2.93
N SER A 225 3.20 9.83 2.47
CA SER A 225 3.53 11.03 1.71
C SER A 225 4.46 10.66 0.58
N THR A 226 4.26 11.26 -0.59
CA THR A 226 5.13 11.06 -1.73
C THR A 226 5.31 12.35 -2.50
N VAL A 227 6.55 12.66 -2.81
CA VAL A 227 6.95 13.67 -3.78
C VAL A 227 7.68 12.94 -4.89
N THR A 228 7.12 12.97 -6.10
CA THR A 228 7.66 12.18 -7.20
C THR A 228 7.55 12.94 -8.52
N PRO A 229 8.66 13.13 -9.25
CA PRO A 229 8.62 13.57 -10.62
C PRO A 229 8.48 12.37 -11.56
N ILE A 230 7.64 12.49 -12.57
CA ILE A 230 7.44 11.46 -13.59
C ILE A 230 7.70 12.08 -14.96
N ASP A 231 8.71 11.56 -15.64
CA ASP A 231 8.98 11.86 -17.04
C ASP A 231 8.54 10.66 -17.90
N PHE A 232 7.53 10.88 -18.74
CA PHE A 232 6.98 9.84 -19.61
C PHE A 232 7.65 9.78 -20.97
N ASP A 233 8.33 10.84 -21.39
CA ASP A 233 8.91 10.93 -22.72
C ASP A 233 10.42 10.66 -22.71
N ALA A 234 11.05 10.66 -21.53
CA ALA A 234 12.47 10.47 -21.23
C ALA A 234 13.40 11.36 -22.07
N LEU A 235 12.98 12.60 -22.34
CA LEU A 235 13.76 13.60 -23.06
C LEU A 235 14.16 14.77 -22.14
N PRO A 236 15.20 15.54 -22.52
CA PRO A 236 15.64 16.67 -21.72
C PRO A 236 14.65 17.85 -21.62
N ASN A 237 13.70 17.93 -22.55
CA ASN A 237 12.75 19.04 -22.58
C ASN A 237 11.53 18.65 -21.73
N PRO A 238 10.94 19.59 -20.97
CA PRO A 238 9.81 19.27 -20.11
C PRO A 238 8.51 19.12 -20.90
N ASP A 239 8.40 18.04 -21.66
CA ASP A 239 7.25 17.70 -22.49
C ASP A 239 6.71 16.34 -22.05
N PHE A 240 5.47 16.33 -21.56
CA PHE A 240 4.89 15.18 -20.87
C PHE A 240 5.58 14.86 -19.53
N ASP A 241 5.95 15.91 -18.82
CA ASP A 241 6.53 15.88 -17.47
C ASP A 241 5.47 16.11 -16.42
N VAL A 242 5.55 15.37 -15.31
CA VAL A 242 4.59 15.42 -14.21
C VAL A 242 5.30 15.51 -12.87
N PRO A 243 5.57 16.73 -12.34
CA PRO A 243 5.88 16.88 -10.93
C PRO A 243 4.60 16.63 -10.13
N ALA A 244 4.64 15.69 -9.18
CA ALA A 244 3.50 15.32 -8.38
C ALA A 244 3.84 15.26 -6.89
N PHE A 245 2.86 15.61 -6.07
CA PHE A 245 2.84 15.24 -4.66
C PHE A 245 1.50 14.59 -4.32
N TYR A 246 1.52 13.63 -3.40
CA TYR A 246 0.31 13.06 -2.84
C TYR A 246 0.54 12.62 -1.40
N SER A 247 -0.52 12.71 -0.61
CA SER A 247 -0.56 12.28 0.79
C SER A 247 -1.82 11.47 1.07
N ASP A 248 -1.73 10.56 2.03
CA ASP A 248 -2.87 9.80 2.52
C ASP A 248 -2.76 9.52 4.01
N GLU A 249 -3.92 9.51 4.68
CA GLU A 249 -4.07 9.07 6.06
C GLU A 249 -5.29 8.16 6.17
N GLN A 250 -5.19 7.14 7.03
CA GLN A 250 -6.33 6.27 7.32
C GLN A 250 -6.32 5.77 8.76
N PHE A 251 -7.50 5.74 9.35
CA PHE A 251 -7.84 5.03 10.56
C PHE A 251 -8.68 3.79 10.24
N SER A 252 -8.43 2.68 10.92
CA SER A 252 -9.30 1.50 10.85
C SER A 252 -9.46 0.82 12.20
N GLN A 253 -10.65 0.26 12.40
CA GLN A 253 -11.02 -0.53 13.57
C GLN A 253 -11.79 -1.76 13.14
N GLU A 254 -11.35 -2.92 13.61
CA GLU A 254 -12.03 -4.18 13.39
C GLU A 254 -12.27 -4.92 14.71
N PHE A 255 -13.46 -5.47 14.86
CA PHE A 255 -13.78 -6.45 15.89
C PHE A 255 -14.17 -7.77 15.24
N GLN A 256 -13.53 -8.86 15.67
CA GLN A 256 -13.76 -10.19 15.14
C GLN A 256 -14.17 -11.15 16.27
N LEU A 257 -15.10 -12.04 15.95
CA LEU A 257 -15.47 -13.22 16.72
C LEU A 257 -15.08 -14.43 15.89
N LEU A 258 -14.19 -15.27 16.41
CA LEU A 258 -13.83 -16.55 15.83
C LEU A 258 -14.51 -17.65 16.64
N TYR A 259 -15.12 -18.59 15.92
CA TYR A 259 -15.73 -19.78 16.50
C TYR A 259 -15.09 -21.04 15.88
N ASN A 260 -14.68 -21.97 16.73
CA ASN A 260 -14.12 -23.25 16.31
C ASN A 260 -14.63 -24.39 17.20
N GLY A 261 -15.75 -24.99 16.80
CA GLY A 261 -16.31 -26.19 17.43
C GLY A 261 -16.12 -27.44 16.57
N ASP A 262 -16.68 -28.57 17.02
CA ASP A 262 -16.45 -29.89 16.39
C ASP A 262 -16.88 -29.98 14.91
N ARG A 263 -17.99 -29.34 14.55
CA ARG A 263 -18.60 -29.43 13.20
C ARG A 263 -18.92 -28.07 12.59
N LEU A 264 -18.66 -27.00 13.33
CA LEU A 264 -18.96 -25.65 12.92
C LEU A 264 -17.74 -24.80 13.26
N SER A 265 -17.21 -24.14 12.24
CA SER A 265 -16.17 -23.14 12.39
C SER A 265 -16.54 -21.90 11.60
N GLY A 266 -16.04 -20.74 12.00
CA GLY A 266 -16.30 -19.52 11.27
C GLY A 266 -15.81 -18.28 11.95
N VAL A 267 -15.99 -17.18 11.25
CA VAL A 267 -15.65 -15.84 11.73
C VAL A 267 -16.82 -14.90 11.44
N ALA A 268 -17.05 -13.97 12.36
CA ALA A 268 -17.93 -12.83 12.15
C ALA A 268 -17.23 -11.56 12.64
N GLY A 269 -17.53 -10.42 12.05
CA GLY A 269 -16.88 -9.19 12.46
C GLY A 269 -17.56 -7.92 11.99
N VAL A 270 -17.16 -6.83 12.63
CA VAL A 270 -17.52 -5.46 12.28
C VAL A 270 -16.24 -4.71 11.96
N TYR A 271 -16.25 -4.00 10.84
CA TYR A 271 -15.11 -3.24 10.35
C TYR A 271 -15.52 -1.80 10.10
N TYR A 272 -14.65 -0.87 10.48
CA TYR A 272 -14.76 0.55 10.19
C TYR A 272 -13.43 1.06 9.62
N LEU A 273 -13.51 1.90 8.60
CA LEU A 273 -12.38 2.66 8.08
C LEU A 273 -12.82 4.08 7.79
N ASP A 274 -11.94 5.02 8.12
CA ASP A 274 -12.03 6.43 7.79
C ASP A 274 -10.68 6.82 7.20
N GLY A 275 -10.66 7.55 6.10
CA GLY A 275 -9.39 7.95 5.51
C GLY A 275 -9.53 9.02 4.45
N THR A 276 -8.48 9.78 4.29
CA THR A 276 -8.36 10.89 3.35
C THR A 276 -7.15 10.66 2.47
N ALA A 277 -7.28 10.98 1.19
CA ALA A 277 -6.17 10.99 0.25
C ALA A 277 -6.25 12.24 -0.62
N ASP A 278 -5.14 12.95 -0.74
CA ASP A 278 -5.03 14.17 -1.52
C ASP A 278 -3.75 14.22 -2.34
N GLY A 279 -3.72 15.18 -3.25
CA GLY A 279 -2.54 15.43 -4.06
C GLY A 279 -2.77 16.46 -5.14
N ALA A 280 -1.67 16.81 -5.79
CA ALA A 280 -1.67 17.66 -6.97
C ALA A 280 -0.52 17.28 -7.91
N PHE A 281 -0.70 17.61 -9.18
CA PHE A 281 0.37 17.60 -10.17
C PHE A 281 0.14 18.66 -11.24
N ASP A 282 1.23 19.08 -11.86
CA ASP A 282 1.19 19.72 -13.18
C ASP A 282 1.49 18.67 -14.25
N LEU A 283 0.82 18.72 -15.39
CA LEU A 283 1.27 18.06 -16.62
C LEU A 283 1.82 19.14 -17.54
N LEU A 284 3.14 19.14 -17.71
CA LEU A 284 3.87 20.10 -18.52
C LEU A 284 3.92 19.63 -19.98
N LEU A 285 3.46 20.46 -20.91
CA LEU A 285 3.47 20.17 -22.34
C LEU A 285 4.23 21.28 -23.07
N SER A 286 5.56 21.28 -22.94
CA SER A 286 6.39 22.36 -23.45
C SER A 286 6.34 22.55 -24.96
N ALA A 287 6.10 21.50 -25.74
CA ALA A 287 5.90 21.62 -27.18
C ALA A 287 4.68 22.49 -27.54
N LEU A 288 3.68 22.55 -26.65
CA LEU A 288 2.46 23.34 -26.79
C LEU A 288 2.51 24.65 -26.00
N GLY A 289 3.50 24.81 -25.10
CA GLY A 289 3.59 25.95 -24.19
C GLY A 289 2.41 26.03 -23.23
N VAL A 290 1.89 24.87 -22.80
CA VAL A 290 0.75 24.78 -21.88
C VAL A 290 1.06 23.87 -20.71
N THR A 291 0.37 24.13 -19.61
CA THR A 291 0.37 23.28 -18.42
C THR A 291 -1.06 22.93 -18.05
N VAL A 292 -1.28 21.67 -17.70
CA VAL A 292 -2.55 21.21 -17.14
C VAL A 292 -2.32 20.89 -15.68
N TYR A 293 -2.86 21.73 -14.80
CA TYR A 293 -2.85 21.48 -13.37
C TYR A 293 -4.01 20.57 -13.00
N GLN A 294 -3.76 19.61 -12.11
CA GLN A 294 -4.80 18.77 -11.54
C GLN A 294 -4.53 18.56 -10.05
N ALA A 295 -5.58 18.68 -9.25
CA ALA A 295 -5.53 18.42 -7.82
C ALA A 295 -6.85 17.83 -7.34
N GLY A 296 -6.81 17.16 -6.19
CA GLY A 296 -8.03 16.72 -5.55
C GLY A 296 -7.79 16.17 -4.16
N VAL A 297 -8.88 16.13 -3.40
CA VAL A 297 -8.98 15.51 -2.08
C VAL A 297 -10.13 14.53 -2.15
N GLN A 298 -9.94 13.35 -1.56
CA GLN A 298 -10.96 12.32 -1.42
C GLN A 298 -11.01 11.86 0.03
N ASP A 299 -12.17 11.98 0.66
CA ASP A 299 -12.43 11.38 1.96
C ASP A 299 -13.30 10.14 1.77
N LYS A 300 -13.06 9.11 2.58
CA LYS A 300 -13.77 7.85 2.48
C LYS A 300 -14.04 7.23 3.84
N GLU A 301 -15.32 6.99 4.09
CA GLU A 301 -15.80 6.23 5.22
C GLU A 301 -16.34 4.87 4.75
N ASN A 302 -15.97 3.80 5.46
CA ASN A 302 -16.48 2.46 5.23
C ASN A 302 -16.95 1.84 6.55
N PHE A 303 -18.17 1.33 6.55
CA PHE A 303 -18.67 0.45 7.59
C PHE A 303 -19.04 -0.90 7.00
N SER A 304 -18.63 -1.99 7.64
CA SER A 304 -18.99 -3.33 7.22
C SER A 304 -19.37 -4.24 8.38
N LEU A 305 -20.32 -5.14 8.12
CA LEU A 305 -20.66 -6.27 8.97
C LEU A 305 -20.54 -7.54 8.13
N TYR A 306 -19.83 -8.55 8.63
CA TYR A 306 -19.61 -9.79 7.89
C TYR A 306 -19.68 -11.03 8.78
N GLY A 307 -19.90 -12.17 8.11
CA GLY A 307 -19.71 -13.48 8.69
C GLY A 307 -19.52 -14.54 7.63
N ASP A 308 -18.71 -15.55 7.92
CA ASP A 308 -18.51 -16.73 7.08
C ASP A 308 -18.37 -17.96 7.99
N PHE A 309 -19.24 -18.93 7.81
CA PHE A 309 -19.32 -20.12 8.63
C PHE A 309 -19.33 -21.36 7.76
N THR A 310 -18.54 -22.36 8.17
CA THR A 310 -18.47 -23.68 7.56
C THR A 310 -19.05 -24.70 8.52
N TYR A 311 -20.04 -25.46 8.04
CA TYR A 311 -20.64 -26.58 8.75
C TYR A 311 -20.30 -27.90 8.05
N ASP A 312 -19.70 -28.82 8.80
CA ASP A 312 -19.40 -30.17 8.35
C ASP A 312 -20.65 -31.03 8.45
N LEU A 313 -21.35 -31.22 7.31
CA LEU A 313 -22.55 -32.05 7.20
C LEU A 313 -22.25 -33.53 7.45
N THR A 314 -21.05 -33.97 7.07
CA THR A 314 -20.45 -35.29 7.32
C THR A 314 -18.93 -35.14 7.28
N ASP A 315 -18.18 -36.19 7.60
CA ASP A 315 -16.70 -36.19 7.51
C ASP A 315 -16.17 -35.88 6.09
N GLN A 316 -17.00 -36.08 5.05
CA GLN A 316 -16.61 -35.85 3.65
C GLN A 316 -17.26 -34.60 3.03
N TRP A 317 -18.23 -33.98 3.69
CA TRP A 317 -19.04 -32.90 3.10
C TRP A 317 -19.13 -31.73 4.05
N SER A 318 -18.72 -30.56 3.54
CA SER A 318 -18.81 -29.29 4.26
C SER A 318 -19.53 -28.26 3.40
N VAL A 319 -20.32 -27.42 4.06
CA VAL A 319 -20.99 -26.29 3.40
C VAL A 319 -20.57 -25.02 4.11
N SER A 320 -20.06 -24.05 3.35
CA SER A 320 -19.76 -22.71 3.84
C SER A 320 -20.82 -21.73 3.36
N LEU A 321 -21.32 -20.92 4.28
CA LEU A 321 -22.22 -19.81 4.00
C LEU A 321 -21.62 -18.55 4.61
N GLY A 322 -21.50 -17.52 3.78
CA GLY A 322 -20.99 -16.23 4.20
C GLY A 322 -21.75 -15.08 3.57
N GLY A 323 -21.62 -13.92 4.19
CA GLY A 323 -22.21 -12.68 3.73
C GLY A 323 -21.49 -11.49 4.32
N ARG A 324 -21.39 -10.41 3.54
CA ARG A 324 -20.90 -9.12 4.00
C ARG A 324 -21.86 -8.03 3.56
N PHE A 325 -22.31 -7.22 4.51
CA PHE A 325 -22.93 -5.93 4.24
C PHE A 325 -21.85 -4.86 4.33
N THR A 326 -21.80 -3.98 3.33
CA THR A 326 -20.86 -2.85 3.28
C THR A 326 -21.64 -1.59 2.98
N LYS A 327 -21.36 -0.53 3.74
CA LYS A 327 -21.76 0.84 3.43
C LYS A 327 -20.51 1.69 3.23
N ASP A 328 -20.39 2.29 2.07
CA ASP A 328 -19.31 3.20 1.69
C ASP A 328 -19.87 4.60 1.47
N GLU A 329 -19.20 5.61 2.01
CA GLU A 329 -19.39 7.02 1.67
C GLU A 329 -18.07 7.57 1.14
N THR A 330 -18.12 8.32 0.05
CA THR A 330 -16.94 8.94 -0.54
C THR A 330 -17.28 10.36 -0.94
N THR A 331 -16.55 11.31 -0.37
CA THR A 331 -16.58 12.71 -0.78
C THR A 331 -15.34 13.06 -1.56
N ALA A 332 -15.49 13.90 -2.58
CA ALA A 332 -14.36 14.32 -3.38
C ALA A 332 -14.47 15.77 -3.89
N ASP A 333 -13.34 16.45 -3.82
CA ASP A 333 -13.10 17.73 -4.47
C ASP A 333 -12.06 17.50 -5.57
N VAL A 334 -12.35 17.92 -6.80
CA VAL A 334 -11.45 17.72 -7.94
C VAL A 334 -11.36 18.99 -8.77
N THR A 335 -10.14 19.49 -8.91
CA THR A 335 -9.83 20.67 -9.70
C THR A 335 -8.91 20.30 -10.86
N ARG A 336 -9.22 20.85 -12.02
CA ARG A 336 -8.40 20.76 -13.23
C ARG A 336 -8.39 22.11 -13.92
N GLU A 337 -7.20 22.61 -14.18
CA GLU A 337 -6.99 23.92 -14.77
C GLU A 337 -6.06 23.83 -15.98
N LEU A 338 -6.25 24.76 -16.91
CA LEU A 338 -5.38 24.97 -18.04
C LEU A 338 -4.65 26.29 -17.87
N TRP A 339 -3.34 26.24 -18.07
CA TRP A 339 -2.43 27.37 -17.95
C TRP A 339 -1.63 27.52 -19.25
N LEU A 340 -1.40 28.77 -19.68
CA LEU A 340 -0.49 29.12 -20.76
C LEU A 340 0.89 29.41 -20.15
N GLY A 341 1.91 28.65 -20.55
CA GLY A 341 3.24 28.64 -19.91
C GLY A 341 3.57 27.29 -19.28
N LEU A 342 4.80 27.17 -18.76
CA LEU A 342 5.29 25.97 -18.08
C LEU A 342 5.13 26.13 -16.56
N GLY A 343 4.49 25.15 -15.94
CA GLY A 343 4.07 25.17 -14.55
C GLY A 343 2.82 26.03 -14.33
N SER A 344 2.09 25.75 -13.27
CA SER A 344 0.95 26.53 -12.80
C SER A 344 1.29 27.26 -11.50
N ALA A 345 0.67 28.43 -11.28
CA ALA A 345 0.76 29.09 -9.98
C ALA A 345 -0.08 28.39 -8.90
N SER A 346 -0.95 27.44 -9.30
CA SER A 346 -1.72 26.59 -8.40
C SER A 346 -0.87 25.49 -7.78
N PHE A 347 0.08 24.92 -8.54
CA PHE A 347 1.04 23.94 -8.04
C PHE A 347 2.25 24.60 -7.37
N ASP A 348 2.85 25.60 -8.01
CA ASP A 348 3.95 26.39 -7.46
C ASP A 348 3.57 27.88 -7.40
N PRO A 349 3.18 28.40 -6.21
CA PRO A 349 2.80 29.80 -6.03
C PRO A 349 3.88 30.83 -6.42
N THR A 350 5.14 30.41 -6.57
CA THR A 350 6.23 31.28 -7.01
C THR A 350 6.28 31.47 -8.52
N ASN A 351 5.59 30.64 -9.29
CA ASN A 351 5.49 30.79 -10.75
C ASN A 351 4.65 32.02 -11.11
N SER A 352 5.34 33.04 -11.60
CA SER A 352 4.75 34.31 -12.06
C SER A 352 4.77 34.47 -13.59
N THR A 353 5.22 33.44 -14.30
CA THR A 353 5.42 33.50 -15.76
C THR A 353 4.25 32.91 -16.55
N SER A 354 3.55 31.94 -15.96
CA SER A 354 2.38 31.32 -16.56
C SER A 354 1.11 32.13 -16.34
N ILE A 355 0.19 32.05 -17.31
CA ILE A 355 -1.10 32.74 -17.30
C ILE A 355 -2.19 31.71 -17.13
N PHE A 356 -3.00 31.84 -16.07
CA PHE A 356 -4.22 31.06 -15.90
C PHE A 356 -5.15 31.29 -17.09
N LEU A 357 -5.56 30.22 -17.77
CA LEU A 357 -6.44 30.31 -18.93
C LEU A 357 -7.89 29.95 -18.55
N ALA A 358 -8.10 28.78 -17.95
CA ALA A 358 -9.43 28.34 -17.56
C ALA A 358 -9.40 27.20 -16.54
N THR A 359 -10.37 27.18 -15.63
CA THR A 359 -10.75 25.97 -14.91
C THR A 359 -11.55 25.08 -15.86
N GLN A 360 -11.00 23.92 -16.20
CA GLN A 360 -11.68 22.93 -17.04
C GLN A 360 -12.70 22.11 -16.22
N THR A 361 -12.36 21.84 -14.96
CA THR A 361 -13.22 21.12 -14.02
C THR A 361 -12.91 21.61 -12.60
N GLY A 362 -13.93 21.75 -11.77
CA GLY A 362 -13.82 22.29 -10.41
C GLY A 362 -15.00 21.79 -9.60
N TYR A 363 -15.06 20.47 -9.43
CA TYR A 363 -16.11 19.83 -8.68
C TYR A 363 -15.79 19.93 -7.20
N THR A 364 -16.78 20.32 -6.41
CA THR A 364 -16.67 20.42 -4.96
C THR A 364 -17.84 19.72 -4.31
N GLY A 365 -17.60 18.99 -3.23
CA GLY A 365 -18.62 18.24 -2.50
C GLY A 365 -19.30 17.18 -3.35
N LEU A 366 -18.56 16.54 -4.28
CA LEU A 366 -19.07 15.32 -4.89
C LEU A 366 -19.27 14.32 -3.77
N ASN A 367 -20.47 13.77 -3.64
CA ASN A 367 -20.76 12.72 -2.66
C ASN A 367 -21.32 11.50 -3.38
N ARG A 368 -20.86 10.32 -2.95
CA ARG A 368 -21.34 9.03 -3.38
C ARG A 368 -21.48 8.14 -2.16
N GLU A 369 -22.70 7.69 -1.91
CA GLU A 369 -23.00 6.62 -0.96
C GLU A 369 -23.35 5.35 -1.71
N ASP A 370 -22.75 4.23 -1.33
CA ASP A 370 -23.05 2.90 -1.82
C ASP A 370 -23.36 1.95 -0.66
N GLU A 371 -24.37 1.11 -0.85
CA GLU A 371 -24.69 -0.01 0.05
C GLU A 371 -24.73 -1.30 -0.76
N GLU A 372 -24.00 -2.31 -0.31
CA GLU A 372 -23.88 -3.59 -1.04
C GLU A 372 -23.92 -4.77 -0.06
N PHE A 373 -24.62 -5.84 -0.47
CA PHE A 373 -24.58 -7.13 0.21
C PHE A 373 -23.93 -8.20 -0.67
N THR A 374 -22.79 -8.71 -0.24
CA THR A 374 -22.00 -9.72 -0.95
C THR A 374 -22.19 -11.11 -0.32
N PRO A 375 -23.04 -11.98 -0.89
CA PRO A 375 -23.19 -13.35 -0.42
C PRO A 375 -22.07 -14.27 -0.91
N ARG A 376 -21.79 -15.33 -0.14
CA ARG A 376 -20.90 -16.42 -0.51
C ARG A 376 -21.51 -17.77 -0.13
N ILE A 377 -21.42 -18.72 -1.04
CA ILE A 377 -21.75 -20.13 -0.79
C ILE A 377 -20.64 -21.01 -1.35
N SER A 378 -20.21 -21.98 -0.57
CA SER A 378 -19.26 -23.01 -0.98
C SER A 378 -19.75 -24.38 -0.54
N VAL A 379 -19.51 -25.39 -1.36
CA VAL A 379 -19.71 -26.79 -1.02
C VAL A 379 -18.42 -27.51 -1.30
N SER A 380 -17.90 -28.19 -0.28
CA SER A 380 -16.66 -28.95 -0.35
C SER A 380 -17.00 -30.43 -0.20
N TYR A 381 -16.42 -31.25 -1.08
CA TYR A 381 -16.49 -32.70 -1.00
C TYR A 381 -15.07 -33.27 -0.99
N GLN A 382 -14.76 -34.02 0.06
CA GLN A 382 -13.51 -34.73 0.23
C GLN A 382 -13.74 -36.23 -0.08
N PRO A 383 -13.43 -36.68 -1.32
CA PRO A 383 -13.74 -38.05 -1.76
C PRO A 383 -12.93 -39.13 -1.05
N THR A 384 -11.76 -38.76 -0.55
CA THR A 384 -10.79 -39.60 0.16
C THR A 384 -10.22 -38.81 1.32
N ASP A 385 -9.86 -39.48 2.40
CA ASP A 385 -9.33 -38.82 3.61
C ASP A 385 -7.91 -38.23 3.41
N ASP A 386 -7.29 -38.49 2.24
CA ASP A 386 -5.98 -37.98 1.81
C ASP A 386 -6.03 -36.60 1.13
#